data_AF-A0A424Z0E0-F1
#
_entry.id   AF-A0A424Z0E0-F1
#
_cell.length_a   1.000
_cell.length_b   1.000
_cell.length_c   1.000
_cell.angle_alpha   90.00
_cell.angle_beta   90.00
_cell.angle_gamma   90.00
#
_symmetry.space_group_name_H-M   'P 1'
#
loop_
_entity.id
_entity.type
_entity.pdbx_description
1 polymer ?
#
loop_
_entity_poly.entity_id
_entity_poly.type
_entity_poly.pdbx_seq_one_letter_code
_entity_poly.pdbx_strand_id
1 'polypeptide(L)' 'MVKVEFLGPIKKKNLELDIKNLKELKAILQKDEDLKTWLDLCAIALNDEIVFDINTSLKDGDKIALLPPVCGG' A
#
# COMPACT_ATOMS: atom_id res chain seq x y z
N MET A 1 5.05 -12.77 -5.63
CA MET A 1 3.95 -11.88 -6.00
C MET A 1 3.25 -11.38 -4.74
N VAL A 2 3.09 -10.07 -4.63
CA VAL A 2 2.46 -9.36 -3.50
C VAL A 2 1.15 -8.76 -4.00
N LYS A 3 0.08 -8.91 -3.22
CA LYS A 3 -1.21 -8.28 -3.52
C LYS A 3 -1.31 -6.94 -2.82
N VAL A 4 -1.63 -5.88 -3.55
CA VAL A 4 -1.86 -4.52 -3.02
C VAL A 4 -3.34 -4.20 -3.11
N GLU A 5 -3.94 -3.88 -1.97
CA GLU A 5 -5.35 -3.53 -1.82
C GLU A 5 -5.50 -2.06 -1.44
N PHE A 6 -6.50 -1.41 -2.03
CA PHE A 6 -6.82 -0.02 -1.77
C PHE A 6 -8.14 0.03 -1.00
N LEU A 7 -8.12 0.56 0.22
CA LEU A 7 -9.29 0.55 1.10
C LEU A 7 -10.01 1.89 1.14
N GLY A 8 -11.25 1.85 1.61
CA GLY A 8 -12.08 3.03 1.86
C GLY A 8 -12.32 3.89 0.60
N PRO A 9 -12.07 5.21 0.63
CA PRO A 9 -12.33 6.12 -0.49
C PRO A 9 -11.42 5.91 -1.71
N ILE A 10 -10.37 5.08 -1.63
CA ILE A 10 -9.45 4.85 -2.74
C ILE A 10 -10.09 3.87 -3.73
N LYS A 11 -10.81 4.39 -4.73
CA LYS A 11 -11.55 3.61 -5.74
C LYS A 11 -10.64 3.01 -6.82
N LYS A 12 -9.62 2.24 -6.44
CA LYS A 12 -8.71 1.54 -7.37
C LYS A 12 -8.85 0.04 -7.26
N LYS A 13 -8.61 -0.63 -8.39
CA LYS A 13 -8.52 -2.10 -8.42
C LYS A 13 -7.25 -2.55 -7.73
N ASN A 14 -7.31 -3.71 -7.10
CA ASN A 14 -6.13 -4.35 -6.51
C ASN A 14 -5.05 -4.58 -7.56
N LEU A 15 -3.79 -4.51 -7.14
CA LEU A 15 -2.63 -4.79 -7.98
C LEU A 15 -1.94 -6.06 -7.50
N GLU A 16 -1.34 -6.79 -8.42
CA GLU A 16 -0.43 -7.90 -8.13
C GLU A 16 0.93 -7.53 -8.68
N LEU A 17 1.93 -7.45 -7.80
CA LEU A 17 3.26 -6.91 -8.10
C LEU A 17 4.36 -7.88 -7.70
N ASP A 18 5.44 -7.91 -8.47
CA ASP A 18 6.69 -8.55 -8.08
C ASP A 18 7.65 -7.48 -7.56
N ILE A 19 7.66 -7.30 -6.23
CA ILE A 19 8.45 -6.29 -5.51
C ILE A 19 9.01 -6.89 -4.22
N LYS A 20 10.16 -6.38 -3.77
CA LYS A 20 10.86 -6.94 -2.60
C LYS A 20 10.70 -6.12 -1.32
N ASN A 21 10.22 -4.89 -1.41
CA ASN A 21 10.09 -3.98 -0.28
C ASN A 21 9.11 -2.83 -0.59
N LEU A 22 8.78 -2.05 0.44
CA LEU A 22 7.85 -0.92 0.33
C LEU A 22 8.42 0.27 -0.47
N LYS A 23 9.75 0.37 -0.62
CA LYS A 23 10.38 1.41 -1.45
C LYS A 23 10.06 1.22 -2.93
N GLU A 24 10.11 -0.02 -3.40
CA GLU A 24 9.69 -0.38 -4.76
C GLU A 24 8.20 -0.14 -4.97
N LEU A 25 7.36 -0.51 -4.00
CA LEU A 25 5.92 -0.20 -4.03
C LEU A 25 5.70 1.30 -4.19
N LYS A 26 6.33 2.12 -3.34
CA LYS A 26 6.22 3.59 -3.38
C LYS A 26 6.58 4.13 -4.78
N ALA A 27 7.68 3.67 -5.36
CA ALA A 27 8.11 4.12 -6.68
C ALA A 27 7.12 3.77 -7.80
N ILE A 28 6.39 2.65 -7.67
CA ILE A 28 5.33 2.27 -8.61
C ILE A 28 4.10 3.15 -8.40
N LEU A 29 3.62 3.28 -7.16
CA LEU A 29 2.39 4.03 -6.85
C LEU A 29 2.54 5.54 -7.08
N GLN A 30 3.74 6.11 -6.91
CA GLN A 30 3.99 7.54 -7.18
C GLN A 30 3.82 7.96 -8.64
N LYS A 31 3.83 6.99 -9.58
CA LYS A 31 3.57 7.25 -11.01
C LYS A 31 2.09 7.48 -11.28
N ASP A 32 1.23 7.09 -10.35
CA ASP A 32 -0.20 7.25 -10.45
C ASP A 32 -0.62 8.55 -9.74
N GLU A 33 -1.03 9.55 -10.53
CA GLU A 33 -1.33 10.88 -10.02
C GLU A 33 -2.49 10.90 -9.03
N ASP A 34 -3.48 10.03 -9.21
CA ASP A 34 -4.62 9.95 -8.30
C ASP A 34 -4.21 9.41 -6.93
N LEU A 35 -3.14 8.60 -6.87
CA LEU A 35 -2.66 8.00 -5.64
C LEU A 35 -1.71 8.91 -4.86
N LYS A 36 -1.07 9.89 -5.51
CA LYS A 36 -0.09 10.78 -4.85
C LYS A 36 -0.64 11.42 -3.58
N THR A 37 -1.88 11.92 -3.64
CA THR A 37 -2.55 12.57 -2.49
C THR A 37 -2.85 11.57 -1.36
N TRP A 38 -3.04 10.29 -1.68
CA TRP A 38 -3.28 9.25 -0.69
C TRP A 38 -1.99 8.74 -0.06
N LEU A 39 -0.87 8.69 -0.80
CA LEU A 39 0.38 8.09 -0.31
C LEU A 39 0.93 8.77 0.95
N ASP A 40 0.75 10.09 1.09
CA ASP A 40 1.18 10.83 2.28
C ASP A 40 0.20 10.72 3.46
N LEU A 41 -1.05 10.30 3.19
CA LEU A 41 -2.12 10.22 4.19
C LEU A 41 -2.35 8.79 4.69
N CYS A 42 -1.99 7.79 3.88
CA CYS A 42 -2.31 6.40 4.19
C CYS A 42 -1.33 5.79 5.18
N ALA A 43 -1.86 5.03 6.12
CA ALA A 43 -1.08 3.98 6.77
C ALA A 43 -0.94 2.78 5.82
N ILE A 44 0.13 2.00 6.01
CA ILE A 44 0.37 0.77 5.27
C ILE A 44 0.25 -0.39 6.25
N ALA A 45 -0.58 -1.38 5.91
CA ALA A 45 -0.59 -2.66 6.60
C ALA A 45 0.01 -3.75 5.73
N LEU A 46 0.87 -4.58 6.31
CA LEU A 46 1.40 -5.80 5.74
C LEU A 46 0.80 -6.97 6.52
N ASN A 47 0.05 -7.84 5.84
CA ASN A 47 -0.61 -9.00 6.44
C ASN A 47 -1.44 -8.63 7.70
N ASP A 48 -2.22 -7.56 7.58
CA ASP A 48 -3.11 -7.04 8.63
C ASP A 48 -2.40 -6.38 9.84
N GLU A 49 -1.07 -6.21 9.78
CA GLU A 49 -0.29 -5.44 10.76
C GLU A 49 0.25 -4.13 10.18
N ILE A 50 0.11 -3.01 10.92
CA ILE A 50 0.64 -1.72 10.47
C ILE A 50 2.17 -1.75 10.48
N VAL A 51 2.77 -1.34 9.37
CA VAL A 51 4.23 -1.24 9.20
C VAL A 51 4.65 0.19 8.93
N PHE A 52 5.78 0.58 9.51
CA PHE A 52 6.33 1.94 9.39
C PHE A 52 7.70 1.97 8.72
N ASP A 53 8.40 0.83 8.65
CA ASP A 53 9.71 0.76 8.01
C ASP A 53 9.60 0.50 6.50
N ILE A 54 10.03 1.48 5.70
CA ILE A 54 10.06 1.41 4.24
C ILE A 54 10.97 0.28 3.70
N ASN A 55 11.90 -0.21 4.53
CA ASN A 55 12.82 -1.29 4.17
C ASN A 55 12.27 -2.69 4.54
N THR A 56 11.04 -2.77 5.05
CA THR A 56 10.37 -4.05 5.32
C THR A 56 10.42 -4.93 4.08
N SER A 57 10.97 -6.14 4.23
CA SER A 57 11.08 -7.10 3.14
C SER A 57 9.73 -7.77 2.87
N LEU A 58 9.41 -7.93 1.60
CA LEU A 58 8.19 -8.58 1.11
C LEU A 58 8.53 -9.93 0.50
N LYS A 59 7.62 -10.87 0.63
CA LYS A 59 7.70 -12.22 0.06
C LYS A 59 6.45 -12.56 -0.75
N ASP A 60 6.54 -13.64 -1.51
CA ASP A 60 5.40 -14.17 -2.24
C ASP A 60 4.23 -14.51 -1.30
N GLY A 61 3.02 -14.11 -1.72
CA GLY A 61 1.79 -14.26 -0.94
C GLY A 61 1.51 -13.13 0.06
N ASP A 62 2.43 -12.18 0.27
CA ASP A 62 2.16 -11.04 1.14
C ASP A 62 1.01 -10.17 0.62
N LYS A 63 0.24 -9.64 1.56
CA LYS A 63 -0.88 -8.72 1.32
C LYS A 63 -0.55 -7.35 1.90
N ILE A 64 -0.59 -6.33 1.06
CA ILE A 64 -0.43 -4.93 1.47
C ILE A 64 -1.78 -4.23 1.34
N ALA A 65 -2.18 -3.49 2.37
CA ALA A 65 -3.35 -2.62 2.32
C ALA A 65 -2.96 -1.15 2.52
N LEU A 66 -3.41 -0.29 1.61
CA LEU A 66 -3.37 1.16 1.78
C LEU A 66 -4.61 1.61 2.56
N LEU A 67 -4.38 2.15 3.75
CA LEU A 67 -5.39 2.55 4.71
C LEU A 67 -5.46 4.07 4.76
N PRO A 68 -6.38 4.73 4.01
CA PRO A 68 -6.58 6.17 4.15
C PRO A 68 -7.09 6.53 5.55
N PRO A 69 -6.89 7.79 6.00
CA PRO A 69 -7.41 8.26 7.29
C PRO A 69 -8.91 7.99 7.39
N VAL A 70 -9.32 7.36 8.48
CA VAL A 70 -10.74 7.16 8.80
C VAL A 70 -11.16 8.18 9.84
N CYS A 71 -12.33 8.80 9.66
CA CYS A 71 -12.98 9.52 10.74
C CYS A 71 -13.63 8.44 11.62
N GLY A 72 -12.93 8.04 12.69
CA GLY A 72 -13.52 7.15 13.69
C GLY A 72 -14.71 7.87 14.32
N GLY A 73 -15.91 7.31 14.13
CA GLY A 73 -17.14 7.82 14.73
C GLY A 73 -17.16 7.66 16.24
#